data_AF-A0A7X6PZ31-F1
#
_entry.id   AF-A0A7X6PZ31-F1
#
_cell.length_a   1.000
_cell.length_b   1.000
_cell.length_c   1.000
_cell.angle_alpha   90.00
_cell.angle_beta   90.00
_cell.angle_gamma   90.00
#
_symmetry.space_group_name_H-M   'P 1'
#
loop_
_entity.id
_entity.type
_entity.pdbx_description
1 polymer ?
#
loop_
_entity_poly.entity_id
_entity_poly.type
_entity_poly.pdbx_seq_one_letter_code
_entity_poly.pdbx_strand_id
1 'polypeptide(L)'
;YALDQEEYQKRYDMQVSRYEALQAEFEETQSAICDKNYQSSILSGFMFSIFDSDILPVKFSNTLWMGTVDTVTIKSDSTLLYRFKDGSEISLTIPGRN
;
A
#
# COMPACT_ATOMS: atom_id res chain seq x y z
N TYR A 1 31.84 5.71 53.55
CA TYR A 1 30.94 6.06 52.44
C TYR A 1 31.06 4.99 51.37
N ALA A 2 30.27 3.92 51.46
CA ALA A 2 30.28 2.81 50.49
C ALA A 2 28.86 2.37 50.08
N LEU A 3 27.82 3.07 50.56
CA LEU A 3 26.42 2.81 50.23
C LEU A 3 25.94 3.56 48.96
N ASP A 4 26.68 4.59 48.53
CA ASP A 4 26.30 5.45 47.40
C ASP A 4 26.68 4.86 46.03
N GLN A 5 27.76 4.07 45.97
CA GLN A 5 28.28 3.53 44.71
C GLN A 5 27.36 2.47 44.09
N GLU A 6 26.78 1.59 44.90
CA GLU A 6 25.93 0.49 44.41
C GLU A 6 24.55 1.00 43.95
N GLU A 7 24.00 2.01 44.64
CA GLU A 7 22.75 2.67 44.25
C GLU A 7 22.93 3.52 42.99
N TYR A 8 24.07 4.23 42.88
CA TYR A 8 24.43 4.96 41.68
C TYR A 8 24.56 4.02 40.47
N GLN A 9 25.26 2.89 40.64
CA GLN A 9 25.43 1.90 39.57
C GLN A 9 24.08 1.36 39.09
N LYS A 10 23.19 0.97 40.02
CA LYS A 10 21.84 0.49 39.66
C LYS A 10 21.02 1.53 38.89
N ARG A 11 21.10 2.81 39.26
CA ARG A 11 20.39 3.89 38.55
C ARG A 11 20.96 4.09 37.15
N TYR A 12 22.27 4.04 37.01
CA TYR A 12 22.95 4.16 35.72
C TYR A 12 22.60 2.99 34.80
N ASP A 13 22.73 1.75 35.30
CA ASP A 13 22.43 0.54 34.54
C ASP A 13 20.97 0.50 34.07
N MET A 14 20.03 0.96 34.91
CA MET A 14 18.62 1.10 34.53
C MET A 14 18.40 2.12 33.41
N GLN A 15 19.11 3.26 33.46
CA GLN A 15 19.02 4.29 32.42
C GLN A 15 19.59 3.79 31.10
N VAL A 16 20.74 3.12 31.13
CA VAL A 16 21.39 2.51 29.96
C VAL A 16 20.47 1.46 29.34
N SER A 17 19.93 0.55 30.16
CA SER A 17 19.05 -0.52 29.68
C SER A 17 17.80 0.04 28.98
N ARG A 18 17.21 1.12 29.52
CA ARG A 18 16.04 1.77 28.90
C ARG A 18 16.40 2.48 27.59
N TYR A 19 17.59 3.09 27.54
CA TYR A 19 18.08 3.73 26.32
C TYR A 19 18.34 2.71 25.22
N GLU A 20 19.04 1.62 25.54
CA GLU A 20 19.34 0.54 24.59
C GLU A 20 18.06 -0.12 24.05
N ALA A 21 17.07 -0.36 24.92
CA ALA A 21 15.77 -0.87 24.49
C ALA A 21 15.06 0.07 23.52
N LEU A 22 15.02 1.37 23.82
CA LEU A 22 14.40 2.36 22.95
C LEU A 22 15.15 2.53 21.62
N GLN A 23 16.48 2.45 21.66
CA GLN A 23 17.31 2.49 20.46
C GLN A 23 17.02 1.27 19.56
N ALA A 24 16.91 0.07 20.14
CA ALA A 24 16.59 -1.14 19.38
C ALA A 24 15.21 -1.04 18.71
N GLU A 25 14.17 -0.59 19.43
CA GLU A 25 12.84 -0.38 18.85
C GLU A 25 12.85 0.68 17.73
N PHE A 26 13.66 1.73 17.91
CA PHE A 26 13.82 2.77 16.89
C PHE A 26 14.49 2.22 15.63
N GLU A 27 15.58 1.47 15.78
CA GLU A 27 16.31 0.86 14.66
C GLU A 27 15.44 -0.15 13.91
N GLU A 28 14.67 -0.97 14.62
CA GLU A 28 13.69 -1.89 14.03
C GLU A 28 12.63 -1.15 13.22
N THR A 29 12.05 -0.09 13.79
CA THR A 29 11.05 0.73 13.10
C THR A 29 11.62 1.40 11.85
N GLN A 30 12.85 1.93 11.93
CA GLN A 30 13.54 2.53 10.78
C GLN A 30 13.78 1.49 9.68
N SER A 31 14.19 0.27 10.04
CA SER A 31 14.36 -0.82 9.08
C SER A 31 13.05 -1.13 8.37
N ALA A 32 11.94 -1.27 9.12
CA ALA A 32 10.63 -1.55 8.53
C ALA A 32 10.14 -0.43 7.58
N ILE A 33 10.43 0.83 7.92
CA ILE A 33 10.15 1.97 7.04
C ILE A 33 11.00 1.91 5.77
N CYS A 34 12.29 1.59 5.90
CA CYS A 34 13.21 1.46 4.77
C CYS A 34 12.73 0.37 3.81
N ASP A 35 12.37 -0.80 4.34
CA ASP A 35 11.84 -1.92 3.57
C ASP A 35 10.55 -1.54 2.83
N LYS A 36 9.61 -0.90 3.53
CA LYS A 36 8.35 -0.44 2.92
C LYS A 36 8.59 0.57 1.80
N ASN A 37 9.52 1.50 2.00
CA ASN A 37 9.88 2.49 0.98
C ASN A 37 10.54 1.82 -0.22
N TYR A 38 11.42 0.85 0.00
CA TYR A 38 12.05 0.09 -1.08
C TYR A 38 11.01 -0.67 -1.92
N GLN A 39 10.06 -1.37 -1.27
CA GLN A 39 8.95 -2.03 -1.96
C GLN A 39 8.09 -1.04 -2.75
N SER A 40 7.80 0.12 -2.16
CA SER A 40 7.07 1.20 -2.83
C SER A 40 7.80 1.74 -4.06
N SER A 41 9.13 1.90 -4.00
CA SER A 41 9.95 2.33 -5.13
C SER A 41 9.93 1.31 -6.27
N ILE A 42 10.00 0.00 -5.96
CA ILE A 42 9.86 -1.06 -6.97
C ILE A 42 8.50 -0.99 -7.65
N LEU A 43 7.41 -0.92 -6.87
CA LEU A 43 6.06 -0.83 -7.40
C LEU A 43 5.87 0.42 -8.26
N SER A 44 6.39 1.56 -7.82
CA SER A 44 6.32 2.82 -8.56
C SER A 44 7.06 2.74 -9.89
N GLY A 45 8.25 2.14 -9.93
CA GLY A 45 9.00 1.92 -11.17
C GLY A 45 8.27 1.01 -12.15
N PHE A 46 7.62 -0.04 -11.64
CA PHE A 46 6.77 -0.91 -12.45
C PHE A 46 5.56 -0.18 -13.03
N MET A 47 4.83 0.58 -12.20
CA MET A 47 3.69 1.39 -12.63
C MET A 47 4.11 2.45 -13.66
N PHE A 48 5.24 3.12 -13.45
CA PHE A 48 5.80 4.05 -14.43
C PHE A 48 6.03 3.38 -15.78
N SER A 49 6.65 2.19 -15.79
CA SER A 49 6.91 1.44 -17.03
C SER A 49 5.61 1.05 -17.77
N ILE A 50 4.54 0.78 -17.02
CA ILE A 50 3.21 0.45 -17.57
C ILE A 50 2.55 1.69 -18.19
N PHE A 51 2.59 2.84 -17.50
CA PHE A 51 1.90 4.05 -17.94
C PHE A 51 2.67 4.89 -18.95
N ASP A 52 3.99 4.73 -19.05
CA ASP A 52 4.82 5.33 -20.11
C ASP A 52 4.53 4.71 -21.49
N SER A 53 3.92 3.52 -21.52
CA SER A 53 3.44 2.91 -22.77
C SER A 53 2.11 3.53 -23.20
N ASP A 54 2.05 4.15 -24.38
CA ASP A 54 0.82 4.73 -24.98
C ASP A 54 -0.36 3.75 -25.04
N ILE A 55 -0.07 2.45 -25.06
CA ILE A 55 -1.06 1.38 -24.98
C ILE A 55 -0.57 0.40 -23.91
N LEU A 56 -1.40 0.18 -22.87
CA LEU A 56 -1.18 -0.91 -21.92
C LEU A 56 -1.00 -2.22 -22.69
N PRO A 57 0.06 -3.00 -22.45
CA PRO A 57 0.31 -4.28 -23.13
C PRO A 57 -0.66 -5.39 -22.65
N VAL A 58 -1.88 -5.01 -22.29
CA VAL A 58 -2.94 -5.87 -21.78
C VAL A 58 -3.98 -6.03 -22.88
N LYS A 59 -4.16 -7.26 -23.35
CA LYS A 59 -5.28 -7.61 -24.21
C LYS A 59 -6.48 -8.00 -23.37
N PHE A 60 -7.67 -7.64 -23.83
CA PHE A 60 -8.90 -8.15 -23.26
C PHE A 60 -8.89 -9.69 -23.24
N SER A 61 -9.26 -10.28 -22.12
CA SER A 61 -9.45 -11.72 -21.98
C SER A 61 -10.62 -12.01 -21.04
N ASN A 62 -11.29 -13.14 -21.22
CA ASN A 62 -12.42 -13.53 -20.37
C ASN A 62 -12.01 -13.70 -18.91
N THR A 63 -10.77 -14.19 -18.67
CA THR A 63 -10.20 -14.30 -17.33
C THR A 63 -9.96 -12.95 -16.68
N LEU A 64 -9.45 -11.96 -17.44
CA LEU A 64 -9.29 -10.59 -16.96
C LEU A 64 -10.66 -10.00 -16.60
N TRP A 65 -11.64 -10.14 -17.49
CA TRP A 65 -13.01 -9.67 -17.26
C TRP A 65 -13.63 -10.24 -15.98
N MET A 66 -13.59 -11.57 -15.81
CA MET A 66 -14.10 -12.22 -14.60
C MET A 66 -13.32 -11.85 -13.34
N GLY A 67 -12.04 -11.44 -13.48
CA GLY A 67 -11.19 -10.98 -12.40
C GLY A 67 -11.46 -9.54 -11.98
N THR A 68 -11.80 -8.66 -12.92
CA THR A 68 -11.90 -7.21 -12.68
C THR A 68 -13.33 -6.73 -12.48
N VAL A 69 -14.30 -7.23 -13.24
CA VAL A 69 -15.69 -6.77 -13.18
C VAL A 69 -16.44 -7.52 -12.08
N ASP A 70 -17.19 -6.78 -11.27
CA ASP A 70 -18.10 -7.30 -10.27
C ASP A 70 -19.52 -7.42 -10.85
N THR A 71 -20.11 -6.30 -11.25
CA THR A 71 -21.46 -6.26 -11.81
C THR A 71 -21.57 -5.26 -12.96
N VAL A 72 -22.49 -5.53 -13.87
CA VAL A 72 -22.88 -4.61 -14.95
C VAL A 72 -24.37 -4.36 -14.84
N THR A 73 -24.75 -3.11 -14.59
CA THR A 73 -26.15 -2.70 -14.45
C THR A 73 -26.57 -1.86 -15.64
N ILE A 74 -27.67 -2.25 -16.29
CA ILE A 74 -28.32 -1.46 -17.34
C ILE A 74 -29.28 -0.49 -16.67
N LYS A 75 -29.07 0.81 -16.86
CA LYS A 75 -29.98 1.85 -16.40
C LYS A 75 -31.02 2.18 -17.47
N SER A 76 -32.15 2.72 -17.03
CA SER A 76 -33.32 3.06 -17.85
C SER A 76 -33.03 4.07 -18.96
N ASP A 77 -31.98 4.88 -18.79
CA ASP A 77 -31.51 5.94 -19.69
C ASP A 77 -30.52 5.44 -20.75
N SER A 78 -30.44 4.13 -20.99
CA SER A 78 -29.46 3.51 -21.91
C SER A 78 -27.99 3.68 -21.47
N THR A 79 -27.76 3.91 -20.18
CA THR A 79 -26.43 3.93 -19.57
C THR A 79 -26.08 2.56 -18.98
N LEU A 80 -24.88 2.07 -19.27
CA LEU A 80 -24.27 0.90 -18.62
C LEU A 80 -23.41 1.37 -17.46
N LEU A 81 -23.70 0.89 -16.26
CA LEU A 81 -22.87 1.08 -15.07
C LEU A 81 -22.05 -0.19 -14.83
N TYR A 82 -20.74 -0.09 -15.02
CA TYR A 82 -19.78 -1.11 -14.67
C TYR A 82 -19.28 -0.87 -13.26
N ARG A 83 -19.41 -1.87 -12.39
CA ARG A 83 -18.77 -1.89 -11.08
C ARG A 83 -17.64 -2.91 -11.11
N PHE A 84 -16.46 -2.49 -10.69
CA PHE A 84 -15.29 -3.34 -10.59
C PHE A 84 -15.13 -3.86 -9.17
N LYS A 85 -14.42 -4.97 -9.01
CA LYS A 85 -14.19 -5.61 -7.70
C LYS A 85 -13.34 -4.77 -6.75
N ASP A 86 -12.59 -3.79 -7.27
CA ASP A 86 -11.85 -2.82 -6.48
C ASP A 86 -12.74 -1.67 -5.96
N GLY A 87 -14.03 -1.67 -6.31
CA GLY A 87 -15.00 -0.64 -5.92
C GLY A 87 -15.06 0.55 -6.88
N SER A 88 -14.24 0.59 -7.93
CA SER A 88 -14.34 1.61 -8.97
C SER A 88 -15.60 1.41 -9.83
N GLU A 89 -16.12 2.52 -10.37
CA GLU A 89 -17.32 2.50 -11.21
C GLU A 89 -17.10 3.31 -12.49
N ILE A 90 -17.56 2.79 -13.64
CA ILE A 90 -17.53 3.47 -14.93
C ILE A 90 -18.94 3.47 -15.52
N SER A 91 -19.41 4.64 -15.96
CA SER A 91 -20.68 4.77 -16.68
C SER A 91 -20.42 5.01 -18.17
N LEU A 92 -21.01 4.19 -19.03
CA LEU A 92 -20.93 4.32 -20.49
C LEU A 92 -22.33 4.43 -21.08
N THR A 93 -22.60 5.53 -21.78
CA THR A 93 -23.83 5.71 -22.55
C THR A 93 -23.71 4.96 -23.87
N ILE A 94 -24.70 4.12 -24.21
CA ILE A 94 -24.71 3.39 -25.48
C ILE A 94 -25.07 4.37 -26.61
N PRO A 95 -24.19 4.64 -27.59
CA PRO A 95 -24.52 5.54 -28.69
C PRO A 95 -25.52 4.87 -29.64
N GLY A 96 -26.68 5.51 -29.87
CA GLY A 96 -27.68 5.06 -30.85
C GLY A 96 -29.11 4.81 -30.32
N ARG A 97 -29.38 5.06 -29.03
CA ARG A 97 -30.73 5.13 -28.48
C ARG A 97 -31.02 6.58 -28.02
N ASN A 98 -31.28 7.46 -28.98
CA ASN A 98 -32.03 8.71 -28.78
C ASN A 98 -33.26 8.66 -29.68
#